data_AF-A0A3D4UHV0-F1
#
_entry.id   AF-A0A3D4UHV0-F1
#
_cell.length_a   1.000
_cell.length_b   1.000
_cell.length_c   1.000
_cell.angle_alpha   90.00
_cell.angle_beta   90.00
_cell.angle_gamma   90.00
#
_symmetry.space_group_name_H-M   'P 1'
#
loop_
_entity.id
_entity.type
_entity.pdbx_description
1 polymer ?
#
loop_
_entity_poly.entity_id
_entity_poly.type
_entity_poly.pdbx_seq_one_letter_code
_entity_poly.pdbx_strand_id
1 'polypeptide(L)'
;MSQTHESTPQTPWSNAPETPEELHAWLVEHLSIMVVREPMDPNHNAPFEYLCHAFFEDRQPRDCVVWANRGGGKTFYAAVATLLDLVFKPGIEIRILGGSLEQSKRM
;
A
#
# COMPACT_ATOMS: atom_id res chain seq x y z
N MET A 1 1.21 -38.22 -19.35
CA MET A 1 0.29 -37.08 -19.13
C MET A 1 1.14 -35.95 -18.56
N SER A 2 1.53 -35.01 -19.42
CA SER A 2 2.42 -33.90 -19.06
C SER A 2 1.78 -32.99 -18.03
N GLN A 3 2.47 -32.76 -16.92
CA GLN A 3 2.16 -31.68 -16.00
C GLN A 3 2.57 -30.37 -16.69
N THR A 4 1.58 -29.57 -17.09
CA THR A 4 1.77 -28.20 -17.51
C THR A 4 2.18 -27.40 -16.27
N HIS A 5 3.46 -27.05 -16.16
CA HIS A 5 3.92 -26.00 -15.27
C HIS A 5 3.22 -24.72 -15.67
N GLU A 6 2.18 -24.34 -14.93
CA GLU A 6 1.54 -23.04 -15.04
C GLU A 6 2.56 -22.00 -14.54
N SER A 7 3.29 -21.41 -15.48
CA SER A 7 4.26 -20.37 -15.21
C SER A 7 3.51 -19.16 -14.66
N THR A 8 3.66 -18.89 -13.37
CA THR A 8 3.17 -17.67 -12.72
C THR A 8 3.64 -16.48 -13.55
N PRO A 9 2.74 -15.57 -13.96
CA PRO A 9 3.16 -14.38 -14.69
C PRO A 9 4.17 -13.64 -13.82
N GLN A 10 5.42 -13.55 -14.29
CA GLN A 10 6.44 -12.75 -13.66
C GLN A 10 5.98 -11.30 -13.79
N THR A 11 5.51 -10.73 -12.70
CA THR A 11 5.33 -9.29 -12.60
C THR A 11 6.70 -8.62 -12.84
N PRO A 12 6.76 -7.49 -13.54
CA PRO A 12 8.02 -6.86 -13.94
C PRO A 12 8.85 -6.33 -12.74
N TRP A 13 8.30 -6.37 -11.53
CA TRP A 13 8.94 -5.90 -10.31
C TRP A 13 9.64 -7.08 -9.63
N SER A 14 10.95 -7.18 -9.85
CA SER A 14 11.71 -8.41 -9.63
C SER A 14 11.86 -8.81 -8.16
N ASN A 15 11.75 -7.86 -7.21
CA ASN A 15 11.78 -8.11 -5.76
C ASN A 15 10.85 -7.13 -5.03
N ALA A 16 10.20 -7.60 -3.95
CA ALA A 16 9.47 -6.74 -3.04
C ALA A 16 10.44 -5.85 -2.23
N PRO A 17 10.11 -4.58 -1.96
CA PRO A 17 10.87 -3.76 -1.03
C PRO A 17 10.97 -4.43 0.35
N GLU A 18 12.16 -4.45 0.94
CA GLU A 18 12.42 -5.02 2.27
C GLU A 18 12.60 -3.94 3.34
N THR A 19 12.89 -2.71 2.91
CA THR A 19 13.11 -1.56 3.81
C THR A 19 12.19 -0.38 3.48
N PRO A 20 11.89 0.51 4.45
CA PRO A 20 11.16 1.75 4.19
C PRO A 20 11.83 2.60 3.09
N GLU A 21 13.16 2.63 3.02
CA GLU A 21 13.90 3.35 1.99
C GLU A 21 13.62 2.80 0.59
N GLU A 22 13.65 1.47 0.43
CA GLU A 22 13.34 0.79 -0.82
C GLU A 22 11.88 0.99 -1.22
N LEU A 23 10.96 0.92 -0.25
CA LEU A 23 9.54 1.16 -0.52
C LEU A 23 9.31 2.59 -1.01
N HIS A 24 9.95 3.57 -0.37
CA HIS A 24 9.86 4.97 -0.78
C HIS A 24 10.44 5.17 -2.18
N ALA A 25 11.63 4.61 -2.46
CA ALA A 25 12.25 4.67 -3.77
C ALA A 25 11.37 4.03 -4.85
N TRP A 26 10.77 2.88 -4.55
CA TRP A 26 9.87 2.17 -5.48
C TRP A 26 8.65 3.02 -5.83
N LEU A 27 8.02 3.67 -4.83
CA LEU A 27 6.88 4.57 -5.05
C LEU A 27 7.25 5.77 -5.94
N VAL A 28 8.44 6.33 -5.77
CA VAL A 28 8.94 7.44 -6.59
C VAL A 28 9.22 6.97 -8.01
N GLU A 29 9.94 5.87 -8.17
CA GLU A 29 10.39 5.36 -9.48
C GLU A 29 9.22 4.86 -10.34
N HIS A 30 8.31 4.08 -9.74
CA HIS A 30 7.30 3.35 -10.51
C HIS A 30 5.95 4.07 -10.57
N LEU A 31 5.62 4.87 -9.55
CA LEU A 31 4.33 5.56 -9.46
C LEU A 31 4.46 7.09 -9.53
N SER A 32 5.68 7.65 -9.53
CA SER A 32 5.91 9.09 -9.41
C SER A 32 5.24 9.69 -8.17
N ILE A 33 5.12 8.92 -7.09
CA ILE A 33 4.51 9.34 -5.83
C ILE A 33 5.62 9.65 -4.82
N MET A 34 5.77 10.93 -4.48
CA MET A 34 6.66 11.36 -3.40
C MET A 34 5.86 11.52 -2.10
N VAL A 35 5.88 10.49 -1.25
CA VAL A 35 5.17 10.51 0.03
C VAL A 35 5.96 11.29 1.09
N VAL A 36 5.26 12.12 1.85
CA VAL A 36 5.82 12.83 3.01
C VAL A 36 6.22 11.82 4.09
N ARG A 37 7.49 11.86 4.50
CA ARG A 37 8.10 10.92 5.45
C ARG A 37 8.19 11.44 6.88
N GLU A 38 8.04 12.75 7.07
CA GLU A 38 8.16 13.41 8.37
C GLU A 38 6.84 14.08 8.74
N PRO A 39 6.37 13.93 9.99
CA PRO A 39 5.16 14.60 10.43
C PRO A 39 5.42 16.10 10.62
N MET A 40 4.42 16.94 10.31
CA MET A 40 4.52 18.38 10.57
C MET A 40 4.36 18.74 12.06
N ASP A 41 3.69 17.90 12.84
CA ASP A 41 3.51 18.06 14.28
C ASP A 41 4.03 16.79 14.99
N PRO A 42 4.78 16.92 16.10
CA PRO A 42 5.33 15.77 16.82
C PRO A 42 4.31 14.74 17.33
N ASN A 43 3.04 15.13 17.48
CA ASN A 43 1.96 14.24 17.93
C ASN A 43 1.23 13.54 16.78
N HIS A 44 1.66 13.73 15.54
CA HIS A 44 1.09 13.10 14.35
C HIS A 44 2.09 12.15 13.68
N ASN A 45 1.56 11.24 12.88
CA ASN A 45 2.37 10.34 12.05
C ASN A 45 2.42 10.86 10.61
N ALA A 46 3.53 10.62 9.93
CA ALA A 46 3.64 10.91 8.51
C ALA A 46 2.79 9.93 7.69
N PRO A 47 2.24 10.33 6.53
CA PRO A 47 1.51 9.41 5.64
C PRO A 47 2.34 8.18 5.23
N PHE A 48 3.67 8.33 5.14
CA PHE A 48 4.55 7.23 4.81
C PHE A 48 4.57 6.12 5.88
N GLU A 49 4.36 6.46 7.16
CA GLU A 49 4.29 5.46 8.23
C GLU A 49 3.08 4.54 8.07
N TYR A 50 1.96 5.06 7.56
CA TYR A 50 0.78 4.26 7.22
C TYR A 50 1.09 3.25 6.10
N LEU A 51 1.76 3.70 5.04
CA LEU A 51 2.15 2.79 3.95
C LEU A 51 3.13 1.72 4.42
N CYS A 52 4.12 2.07 5.24
CA CYS A 52 5.02 1.09 5.84
C CYS A 52 4.27 0.10 6.72
N HIS A 53 3.35 0.57 7.57
CA HIS A 53 2.55 -0.29 8.43
C HIS A 53 1.71 -1.30 7.63
N ALA A 54 1.00 -0.83 6.60
CA ALA A 54 0.15 -1.68 5.76
C ALA A 54 0.96 -2.65 4.90
N PHE A 55 2.11 -2.22 4.38
CA PHE A 55 2.91 -3.02 3.47
C PHE A 55 3.69 -4.13 4.19
N PHE A 56 4.49 -3.77 5.21
CA PHE A 56 5.40 -4.72 5.86
C PHE A 56 4.72 -5.67 6.83
N GLU A 57 3.57 -5.30 7.40
CA GLU A 57 2.80 -6.13 8.36
C GLU A 57 3.65 -6.71 9.52
N ASP A 58 4.75 -6.04 9.87
CA ASP A 58 5.76 -6.46 10.82
C ASP A 58 5.41 -6.10 12.27
N ARG A 59 4.52 -5.12 12.45
CA ARG A 59 4.03 -4.63 13.75
C ARG A 59 2.68 -5.24 14.11
N GLN A 60 2.45 -5.38 15.42
CA GLN A 60 1.17 -5.82 15.99
C GLN A 60 0.50 -4.68 16.78
N PRO A 61 -0.84 -4.53 16.71
CA PRO A 61 -1.76 -5.28 15.84
C PRO A 61 -1.55 -4.93 14.36
N ARG A 62 -1.87 -5.86 13.45
CA ARG A 62 -1.82 -5.63 11.99
C ARG A 62 -2.91 -4.68 11.51
N ASP A 63 -4.08 -4.74 12.12
CA ASP A 63 -5.17 -3.83 11.81
C ASP A 63 -4.87 -2.45 12.40
N CYS A 64 -5.09 -1.40 11.60
CA CYS A 64 -4.95 -0.02 12.08
C CYS A 64 -6.22 0.80 11.82
N VAL A 65 -6.43 1.78 12.71
CA VAL A 65 -7.40 2.84 12.51
C VAL A 65 -6.64 4.12 12.19
N VAL A 66 -6.86 4.66 10.99
CA VAL A 66 -6.19 5.88 10.53
C VAL A 66 -7.11 7.08 10.75
N TRP A 67 -6.75 7.94 11.72
CA TRP A 67 -7.34 9.26 11.85
C TRP A 67 -6.61 10.23 10.92
N ALA A 68 -7.27 10.68 9.86
CA ALA A 68 -6.69 11.61 8.90
C ALA A 68 -7.60 12.81 8.61
N ASN A 69 -6.98 13.93 8.26
CA ASN A 69 -7.67 15.16 7.91
C ASN A 69 -8.43 15.05 6.57
N ARG A 70 -9.33 16.00 6.33
CA ARG A 70 -9.96 16.19 5.02
C ARG A 70 -8.91 16.71 4.03
N GLY A 71 -8.88 16.13 2.82
CA GLY A 71 -7.95 16.55 1.76
C GLY A 71 -6.52 16.01 1.89
N GLY A 72 -6.15 15.35 3.00
CA GLY A 72 -4.80 14.81 3.21
C GLY A 72 -4.46 13.53 2.43
N GLY A 73 -5.20 13.20 1.37
CA GLY A 73 -4.88 12.05 0.52
C GLY A 73 -5.15 10.66 1.11
N LYS A 74 -5.84 10.52 2.26
CA LYS A 74 -6.07 9.20 2.89
C LYS A 74 -6.65 8.13 1.96
N THR A 75 -7.58 8.48 1.08
CA THR A 75 -8.16 7.53 0.10
C THR A 75 -7.13 7.15 -0.97
N PHE A 76 -6.31 8.10 -1.42
CA PHE A 76 -5.25 7.86 -2.37
C PHE A 76 -4.17 6.94 -1.78
N TYR A 77 -3.70 7.20 -0.56
CA TYR A 77 -2.72 6.33 0.08
C TYR A 77 -3.28 4.94 0.41
N ALA A 78 -4.57 4.82 0.74
CA ALA A 78 -5.20 3.50 0.88
C ALA A 78 -5.24 2.73 -0.44
N ALA A 79 -5.48 3.40 -1.57
CA ALA A 79 -5.38 2.80 -2.90
C ALA A 79 -3.95 2.38 -3.25
N VAL A 80 -2.94 3.17 -2.86
CA VAL A 80 -1.52 2.80 -3.00
C VAL A 80 -1.19 1.57 -2.17
N ALA A 81 -1.62 1.49 -0.92
CA ALA A 81 -1.43 0.30 -0.08
C ALA A 81 -2.07 -0.95 -0.70
N THR A 82 -3.32 -0.81 -1.18
CA THR A 82 -4.02 -1.88 -1.91
C THR A 82 -3.28 -2.32 -3.17
N LEU A 83 -2.74 -1.39 -3.95
CA LEU A 83 -1.94 -1.69 -5.12
C LEU A 83 -0.67 -2.48 -4.73
N LEU A 84 0.06 -2.03 -3.72
CA LEU A 84 1.27 -2.71 -3.26
C LEU A 84 0.98 -4.15 -2.82
N ASP A 85 -0.14 -4.38 -2.16
CA ASP A 85 -0.60 -5.71 -1.79
C ASP A 85 -0.85 -6.59 -3.02
N LEU A 86 -1.58 -6.10 -4.03
CA LEU A 86 -1.82 -6.83 -5.27
C LEU A 86 -0.52 -7.13 -6.05
N VAL A 87 0.45 -6.23 -5.95
CA VAL A 87 1.72 -6.33 -6.66
C VAL A 87 2.64 -7.38 -6.02
N PHE A 88 2.75 -7.38 -4.69
CA PHE A 88 3.80 -8.10 -3.98
C PHE A 88 3.32 -9.28 -3.13
N LYS A 89 2.03 -9.34 -2.76
CA LYS A 89 1.52 -10.40 -1.87
C LYS A 89 0.83 -11.48 -2.70
N PRO A 90 1.37 -12.71 -2.76
CA PRO A 90 0.80 -13.76 -3.59
C PRO A 90 -0.48 -14.36 -2.95
N GLY A 91 -1.46 -14.70 -3.80
CA GLY A 91 -2.62 -15.49 -3.39
C GLY A 91 -3.63 -14.75 -2.51
N ILE A 92 -3.67 -13.42 -2.57
CA ILE A 92 -4.62 -12.61 -1.82
C ILE A 92 -5.76 -12.09 -2.70
N GLU A 93 -6.89 -11.76 -2.06
CA GLU A 93 -7.98 -10.99 -2.63
C GLU A 93 -8.22 -9.76 -1.74
N ILE A 94 -8.53 -8.62 -2.35
CA ILE A 94 -8.75 -7.37 -1.63
C ILE A 94 -10.19 -6.92 -1.79
N ARG A 95 -10.82 -6.55 -0.67
CA ARG A 95 -12.15 -5.95 -0.62
C ARG A 95 -12.09 -4.56 -0.01
N ILE A 96 -12.52 -3.57 -0.78
CA ILE A 96 -12.64 -2.19 -0.35
C ILE A 96 -14.07 -1.91 0.09
N LEU A 97 -14.23 -1.33 1.29
CA LEU A 97 -15.53 -0.91 1.83
C LEU A 97 -15.57 0.62 1.90
N GLY A 98 -16.52 1.23 1.17
CA GLY A 98 -16.83 2.65 1.27
C GLY A 98 -17.93 2.92 2.31
N GLY A 99 -17.90 4.10 2.92
CA GLY A 99 -18.96 4.55 3.85
C GLY A 99 -20.29 4.87 3.16
N SER A 100 -20.30 4.97 1.83
CA SER A 100 -21.49 5.16 0.97
C SER A 100 -21.22 4.58 -0.42
N LEU A 101 -22.27 4.31 -1.19
CA LEU A 101 -22.15 3.78 -2.55
C LEU A 101 -21.35 4.74 -3.46
N GLU A 102 -21.58 6.04 -3.35
CA GLU A 102 -20.86 7.07 -4.10
C GLU A 102 -19.37 7.10 -3.75
N GLN A 103 -19.01 6.86 -2.48
CA GLN A 103 -17.61 6.77 -2.07
C GLN A 103 -16.95 5.48 -2.57
N SER A 104 -17.67 4.36 -2.56
CA SER A 104 -17.17 3.08 -3.09
C SER A 104 -16.82 3.13 -4.57
N LYS A 105 -17.35 4.10 -5.33
CA LYS A 105 -17.07 4.29 -6.77
C LYS A 105 -15.85 5.16 -7.07
N ARG A 106 -15.21 5.75 -6.06
CA ARG A 106 -14.11 6.73 -6.22
C ARG A 106 -12.75 6.16 -5.84
N MET A 107 -12.68 4.85 -5.67
CA MET A 107 -11.49 4.12 -5.27
C MET A 107 -11.15 3.09 -6.33
#